data_AF-A0A2Z5JB03-F1
#
_entry.id   AF-A0A2Z5JB03-F1
#
_cell.length_a   1.000
_cell.length_b   1.000
_cell.length_c   1.000
_cell.angle_alpha   90.00
_cell.angle_beta   90.00
_cell.angle_gamma   90.00
#
_symmetry.space_group_name_H-M   'P 1'
#
loop_
_entity.id
_entity.type
_entity.pdbx_description
1 polymer ?
#
loop_
_entity_poly.entity_id
_entity_poly.type
_entity_poly.pdbx_seq_one_letter_code
_entity_poly.pdbx_strand_id
1 'polypeptide(L)'
;MSRSRNTNRLAKRIRDQTSLTLSTASRLAQQANVYRGSSIADSPDPRQRRLEAHVAHVLASSFKDHQLNGALLGVREAQPETQGVKLTLESDMADEVLRELLPRFDHFYGGIRGVPGLRVRGSERRLILHDAVSSAHVTVTRANGGSLRLPSARDGEVLLWKRVPRGLSRDEKQEAEEWTDSRGINDLRVRDLLLSRILRCPGLVNRTALPHGFANCYTHHAGDLVIEWCCGDTVETLCAVLLAHGFADDVPRANAIELISRHSAHLGDRTVILNRHGSCLYGRHAEDIAESIRKGYES
;
A
#
# COMPACT_ATOMS: atom_id res chain seq x y z
N MET A 1 -4.24 33.21 -0.82
CA MET A 1 -5.63 32.70 -1.01
C MET A 1 -6.27 32.51 0.35
N SER A 2 -7.54 32.88 0.55
CA SER A 2 -8.21 32.74 1.86
C SER A 2 -8.61 31.28 2.15
N ARG A 3 -8.52 30.87 3.42
CA ARG A 3 -8.86 29.51 3.90
C ARG A 3 -10.28 29.08 3.49
N SER A 4 -11.26 29.99 3.59
CA SER A 4 -12.65 29.75 3.19
C SER A 4 -12.81 29.41 1.69
N ARG A 5 -12.08 30.08 0.79
CA ARG A 5 -12.15 29.78 -0.65
C ARG A 5 -11.57 28.39 -0.96
N ASN A 6 -10.51 27.97 -0.28
CA ASN A 6 -9.92 26.64 -0.45
C ASN A 6 -10.86 25.53 0.04
N THR A 7 -11.48 25.72 1.21
CA THR A 7 -12.47 24.78 1.76
C THR A 7 -13.65 24.60 0.82
N ASN A 8 -14.22 25.69 0.28
CA ASN A 8 -15.36 25.61 -0.64
C ASN A 8 -15.00 24.90 -1.96
N ARG A 9 -13.80 25.13 -2.49
CA ARG A 9 -13.30 24.43 -3.69
C ARG A 9 -13.15 22.94 -3.45
N LEU A 10 -12.54 22.56 -2.33
CA LEU A 10 -12.38 21.15 -1.96
C LEU A 10 -13.74 20.49 -1.72
N ALA A 11 -14.67 21.15 -1.02
CA ALA A 11 -16.02 20.62 -0.79
C ALA A 11 -16.77 20.35 -2.11
N LYS A 12 -16.70 21.29 -3.06
CA LYS A 12 -17.28 21.12 -4.39
C LYS A 12 -16.66 19.93 -5.11
N ARG A 13 -15.32 19.83 -5.11
CA ARG A 13 -14.61 18.71 -5.73
C ARG A 13 -15.00 17.36 -5.11
N ILE A 14 -15.01 17.24 -3.77
CA ILE A 14 -15.43 16.02 -3.09
C ILE A 14 -16.83 15.61 -3.52
N ARG A 15 -17.79 16.55 -3.52
CA ARG A 15 -19.17 16.28 -3.96
C ARG A 15 -19.25 15.84 -5.43
N ASP A 16 -18.45 16.45 -6.30
CA ASP A 16 -18.49 16.15 -7.74
C ASP A 16 -17.84 14.79 -8.06
N GLN A 17 -16.86 14.36 -7.26
CA GLN A 17 -16.13 13.09 -7.42
C GLN A 17 -16.72 11.92 -6.63
N THR A 18 -17.63 12.18 -5.69
CA THR A 18 -18.19 11.14 -4.79
C THR A 18 -19.71 11.22 -4.72
N SER A 19 -20.37 10.18 -4.22
CA SER A 19 -21.81 10.20 -3.94
C SER A 19 -22.19 10.98 -2.67
N LEU A 20 -21.24 11.65 -2.01
CA LEU A 20 -21.51 12.38 -0.77
C LEU A 20 -22.36 13.64 -1.01
N THR A 21 -23.20 13.96 -0.02
CA THR A 21 -23.95 15.22 0.00
C THR A 21 -23.01 16.42 0.14
N LEU A 22 -23.46 17.60 -0.31
CA LEU A 22 -22.66 18.83 -0.18
C LEU A 22 -22.34 19.17 1.28
N SER A 23 -23.25 18.88 2.22
CA SER A 23 -23.02 19.11 3.65
C SER A 23 -21.89 18.23 4.18
N THR A 24 -21.91 16.93 3.87
CA THR A 24 -20.84 16.00 4.25
C THR A 24 -19.52 16.37 3.59
N ALA A 25 -19.53 16.70 2.29
CA ALA A 25 -18.34 17.15 1.57
C ALA A 25 -17.73 18.43 2.19
N SER A 26 -18.57 19.39 2.60
CA SER A 26 -18.14 20.61 3.26
C SER A 26 -17.50 20.34 4.61
N ARG A 27 -18.09 19.42 5.39
CA ARG A 27 -17.58 18.99 6.68
C ARG A 27 -16.20 18.30 6.55
N LEU A 28 -16.03 17.41 5.58
CA LEU A 28 -14.73 16.79 5.30
C LEU A 28 -13.70 17.84 4.85
N ALA A 29 -14.08 18.76 3.95
CA ALA A 29 -13.18 19.81 3.47
C ALA A 29 -12.67 20.72 4.60
N GLN A 30 -13.49 20.95 5.64
CA GLN A 30 -13.07 21.69 6.84
C GLN A 30 -12.04 20.93 7.69
N GLN A 31 -12.09 19.60 7.71
CA GLN A 31 -11.11 18.78 8.43
C GLN A 31 -9.73 18.77 7.76
N ALA A 32 -9.68 18.66 6.43
CA ALA A 32 -8.41 18.60 5.68
C ALA A 32 -7.59 19.90 5.78
N ASN A 33 -8.26 21.06 5.92
CA ASN A 33 -7.67 22.41 6.03
C ASN A 33 -6.70 22.85 4.90
N VAL A 34 -6.36 21.98 3.96
CA VAL A 34 -5.44 22.21 2.84
C VAL A 34 -6.06 21.61 1.58
N TYR A 35 -6.20 22.42 0.53
CA TYR A 35 -6.44 21.94 -0.82
C TYR A 35 -5.13 22.04 -1.59
N ARG A 36 -4.50 20.91 -1.94
CA ARG A 36 -3.22 20.93 -2.66
C ARG A 36 -3.37 21.07 -4.18
N GLY A 37 -4.57 20.84 -4.74
CA GLY A 37 -4.82 20.96 -6.18
C GLY A 37 -4.05 19.96 -7.07
N SER A 38 -3.00 19.32 -6.55
CA SER A 38 -2.25 18.25 -7.21
C SER A 38 -2.93 16.91 -6.99
N SER A 39 -3.15 16.17 -8.07
CA SER A 39 -3.49 14.74 -8.05
C SER A 39 -2.26 13.92 -7.66
N ILE A 40 -2.49 12.70 -7.18
CA ILE A 40 -1.43 11.70 -7.04
C ILE A 40 -0.84 11.44 -8.43
N ALA A 41 0.48 11.38 -8.54
CA ALA A 41 1.16 11.06 -9.79
C ALA A 41 1.04 9.56 -10.06
N ASP A 42 -0.10 9.11 -10.56
CA ASP A 42 -0.33 7.73 -10.97
C ASP A 42 0.54 7.37 -12.19
N SER A 43 0.98 6.12 -12.29
CA SER A 43 1.63 5.67 -13.54
C SER A 43 0.61 5.68 -14.67
N PRO A 44 0.93 6.19 -15.87
CA PRO A 44 0.03 6.09 -17.02
C PRO A 44 -0.09 4.65 -17.54
N ASP A 45 0.94 3.82 -17.37
CA ASP A 45 0.96 2.42 -17.80
C ASP A 45 0.14 1.53 -16.83
N PRO A 46 -0.94 0.87 -17.31
CA PRO A 46 -1.71 -0.06 -16.49
C PRO A 46 -0.88 -1.22 -15.92
N ARG A 47 0.15 -1.68 -16.62
CA ARG A 47 1.01 -2.79 -16.15
C ARG A 47 1.83 -2.37 -14.93
N GLN A 48 2.30 -1.12 -14.92
CA GLN A 48 2.99 -0.56 -13.78
C GLN A 48 2.07 -0.38 -12.57
N ARG A 49 0.84 0.14 -12.77
CA ARG A 49 -0.15 0.25 -11.67
C ARG A 49 -0.49 -1.12 -11.09
N ARG A 50 -0.64 -2.13 -11.94
CA ARG A 50 -0.87 -3.51 -11.52
C ARG A 50 0.27 -4.09 -10.70
N LEU A 51 1.52 -3.87 -11.12
CA LEU A 51 2.69 -4.30 -10.35
C LEU A 51 2.70 -3.64 -8.97
N GLU A 52 2.49 -2.33 -8.91
CA GLU A 52 2.45 -1.58 -7.64
C GLU A 52 1.31 -2.04 -6.72
N ALA A 53 0.14 -2.33 -7.29
CA ALA A 53 -0.98 -2.87 -6.55
C ALA A 53 -0.67 -4.26 -5.96
N HIS A 54 -0.01 -5.13 -6.75
CA HIS A 54 0.39 -6.46 -6.28
C HIS A 54 1.45 -6.37 -5.18
N VAL A 55 2.41 -5.44 -5.33
CA VAL A 55 3.41 -5.12 -4.29
C VAL A 55 2.71 -4.68 -3.01
N ALA A 56 1.76 -3.73 -3.08
CA ALA A 56 1.02 -3.28 -1.90
C ALA A 56 0.23 -4.40 -1.22
N HIS A 57 -0.43 -5.24 -2.04
CA HIS A 57 -1.23 -6.37 -1.58
C HIS A 57 -0.37 -7.43 -0.84
N VAL A 58 0.72 -7.86 -1.46
CA VAL A 58 1.66 -8.83 -0.86
C VAL A 58 2.20 -8.30 0.46
N LEU A 59 2.64 -7.04 0.49
CA LEU A 59 3.20 -6.45 1.71
C LEU A 59 2.16 -6.31 2.82
N ALA A 60 0.91 -5.97 2.50
CA ALA A 60 -0.17 -5.96 3.48
C ALA A 60 -0.43 -7.38 4.01
N SER A 61 -0.56 -8.36 3.12
CA SER A 61 -0.82 -9.76 3.52
C SER A 61 0.29 -10.33 4.42
N SER A 62 1.55 -9.97 4.15
CA SER A 62 2.71 -10.45 4.89
C SER A 62 2.93 -9.73 6.22
N PHE A 63 2.90 -8.40 6.25
CA PHE A 63 3.29 -7.64 7.44
C PHE A 63 2.22 -7.53 8.52
N LYS A 64 0.93 -7.41 8.17
CA LYS A 64 -0.16 -7.34 9.17
C LYS A 64 0.09 -6.27 10.24
N ASP A 65 0.19 -6.67 11.50
CA ASP A 65 0.49 -5.83 12.66
C ASP A 65 1.99 -5.79 13.03
N HIS A 66 2.86 -6.48 12.27
CA HIS A 66 4.31 -6.45 12.46
C HIS A 66 4.98 -5.22 11.83
N GLN A 67 4.29 -4.10 11.67
CA GLN A 67 4.87 -2.91 11.04
C GLN A 67 5.65 -2.08 12.07
N LEU A 68 6.66 -1.31 11.65
CA LEU A 68 7.52 -0.55 12.57
C LEU A 68 7.66 0.91 12.15
N ASN A 69 7.98 1.75 13.13
CA ASN A 69 8.37 3.15 12.95
C ASN A 69 7.35 3.98 12.14
N GLY A 70 6.08 3.55 12.16
CA GLY A 70 4.98 4.15 11.42
C GLY A 70 5.02 3.89 9.90
N ALA A 71 5.90 3.01 9.42
CA ALA A 71 6.09 2.74 8.01
C ALA A 71 5.18 1.58 7.56
N LEU A 72 3.98 1.92 7.08
CA LEU A 72 3.11 0.89 6.53
C LEU A 72 3.73 0.27 5.28
N LEU A 73 3.52 -1.03 5.11
CA LEU A 73 4.10 -1.88 4.08
C LEU A 73 5.64 -1.89 4.12
N GLY A 74 6.25 -1.42 5.21
CA GLY A 74 7.70 -1.19 5.30
C GLY A 74 8.19 -0.03 4.42
N VAL A 75 7.32 0.85 3.94
CA VAL A 75 7.65 1.97 3.04
C VAL A 75 7.50 3.31 3.77
N ARG A 76 8.58 4.08 3.83
CA ARG A 76 8.57 5.44 4.40
C ARG A 76 8.18 6.50 3.38
N GLU A 77 8.76 6.39 2.19
CA GLU A 77 8.62 7.37 1.13
C GLU A 77 8.52 6.70 -0.22
N ALA A 78 7.81 7.36 -1.14
CA ALA A 78 7.72 6.96 -2.53
C ALA A 78 7.93 8.18 -3.42
N GLN A 79 8.71 8.01 -4.49
CA GLN A 79 9.02 9.05 -5.46
C GLN A 79 8.73 8.51 -6.87
N PRO A 80 7.85 9.16 -7.65
CA PRO A 80 7.62 8.78 -9.03
C PRO A 80 8.93 8.81 -9.84
N GLU A 81 9.19 7.77 -10.64
CA GLU A 81 10.23 7.75 -11.66
C GLU A 81 9.56 7.73 -13.05
N THR A 82 10.32 8.01 -14.12
CA THR A 82 9.78 8.12 -15.48
C THR A 82 8.93 6.91 -15.92
N GLN A 83 9.30 5.71 -15.47
CA GLN A 83 8.68 4.44 -15.84
C GLN A 83 8.19 3.61 -14.64
N GLY A 84 8.35 4.11 -13.41
CA GLY A 84 8.12 3.33 -12.20
C GLY A 84 7.93 4.17 -10.95
N VAL A 85 8.25 3.59 -9.80
CA VAL A 85 8.28 4.30 -8.52
C VAL A 85 9.50 3.84 -7.73
N LYS A 86 10.19 4.81 -7.13
CA LYS A 86 11.24 4.56 -6.15
C LYS A 86 10.64 4.54 -4.75
N LEU A 87 10.86 3.45 -4.02
CA LEU A 87 10.45 3.26 -2.64
C LEU A 87 11.66 3.37 -1.71
N THR A 88 11.53 4.18 -0.67
CA THR A 88 12.47 4.24 0.45
C THR A 88 11.91 3.39 1.58
N LEU A 89 12.59 2.27 1.87
CA LEU A 89 12.16 1.27 2.84
C LEU A 89 12.59 1.64 4.25
N GLU A 90 11.75 1.31 5.23
CA GLU A 90 12.08 1.41 6.66
C GLU A 90 13.29 0.53 6.99
N SER A 91 14.27 1.08 7.72
CA SER A 91 15.59 0.45 7.82
C SER A 91 15.52 -0.91 8.50
N ASP A 92 14.69 -1.04 9.53
CA ASP A 92 14.53 -2.28 10.30
C ASP A 92 13.76 -3.35 9.52
N MET A 93 12.92 -2.94 8.56
CA MET A 93 12.06 -3.84 7.78
C MET A 93 12.60 -4.14 6.38
N ALA A 94 13.63 -3.43 5.92
CA ALA A 94 14.02 -3.39 4.50
C ALA A 94 14.41 -4.76 3.92
N ASP A 95 15.09 -5.61 4.69
CA ASP A 95 15.47 -6.95 4.24
C ASP A 95 14.24 -7.89 4.19
N GLU A 96 13.32 -7.76 5.15
CA GLU A 96 12.07 -8.53 5.17
C GLU A 96 11.13 -8.10 4.05
N VAL A 97 11.05 -6.79 3.73
CA VAL A 97 10.32 -6.29 2.56
C VAL A 97 10.79 -7.01 1.29
N LEU A 98 12.11 -7.15 1.10
CA LEU A 98 12.64 -7.87 -0.06
C LEU A 98 12.33 -9.36 -0.02
N ARG A 99 12.41 -9.98 1.16
CA ARG A 99 12.03 -11.38 1.34
C ARG A 99 10.58 -11.61 0.90
N GLU A 100 9.67 -10.77 1.37
CA GLU A 100 8.25 -10.91 1.12
C GLU A 100 7.86 -10.54 -0.31
N LEU A 101 8.55 -9.59 -0.96
CA LEU A 101 8.28 -9.26 -2.35
C LEU A 101 8.83 -10.28 -3.35
N LEU A 102 10.02 -10.84 -3.10
CA LEU A 102 10.70 -11.64 -4.09
C LEU A 102 10.11 -13.06 -4.21
N PRO A 103 9.77 -13.51 -5.43
CA PRO A 103 9.05 -14.75 -5.62
C PRO A 103 9.88 -15.96 -5.22
N ARG A 104 9.27 -16.82 -4.42
CA ARG A 104 9.81 -18.11 -4.00
C ARG A 104 8.70 -19.15 -3.98
N PHE A 105 9.00 -20.35 -4.44
CA PHE A 105 8.12 -21.48 -4.23
C PHE A 105 8.36 -22.01 -2.82
N ASP A 106 7.31 -22.15 -2.02
CA ASP A 106 7.38 -22.69 -0.67
C ASP A 106 6.62 -24.02 -0.65
N HIS A 107 7.35 -25.12 -0.49
CA HIS A 107 6.78 -26.47 -0.49
C HIS A 107 5.83 -26.72 0.69
N PHE A 108 6.04 -26.04 1.83
CA PHE A 108 5.16 -26.19 2.99
C PHE A 108 3.89 -25.36 2.85
N TYR A 109 3.98 -24.19 2.22
CA TYR A 109 2.81 -23.39 1.83
C TYR A 109 2.03 -24.02 0.67
N GLY A 110 2.70 -24.77 -0.20
CA GLY A 110 2.11 -25.42 -1.36
C GLY A 110 1.94 -24.50 -2.57
N GLY A 111 2.67 -23.38 -2.64
CA GLY A 111 2.51 -22.38 -3.69
C GLY A 111 3.60 -21.32 -3.70
N ILE A 112 3.36 -20.23 -4.44
CA ILE A 112 4.30 -19.11 -4.54
C ILE A 112 4.02 -18.10 -3.43
N ARG A 113 5.09 -17.65 -2.79
CA ARG A 113 5.10 -16.44 -1.96
C ARG A 113 5.76 -15.30 -2.72
N GLY A 114 5.32 -14.07 -2.44
CA GLY A 114 5.80 -12.86 -3.09
C GLY A 114 5.16 -12.61 -4.45
N VAL A 115 5.66 -11.60 -5.16
CA VAL A 115 5.10 -11.16 -6.44
C VAL A 115 5.63 -12.07 -7.56
N PRO A 116 4.79 -12.89 -8.22
CA PRO A 116 5.23 -13.77 -9.30
C PRO A 116 5.90 -12.99 -10.43
N GLY A 117 6.99 -13.53 -10.99
CA GLY A 117 7.70 -12.88 -12.08
C GLY A 117 8.61 -11.72 -11.68
N LEU A 118 8.65 -11.31 -10.41
CA LEU A 118 9.57 -10.25 -9.98
C LEU A 118 11.02 -10.74 -10.02
N ARG A 119 11.90 -9.90 -10.58
CA ARG A 119 13.33 -10.19 -10.76
C ARG A 119 14.17 -9.01 -10.29
N VAL A 120 15.39 -9.32 -9.83
CA VAL A 120 16.29 -8.32 -9.24
C VAL A 120 17.35 -7.88 -10.24
N ARG A 121 17.61 -6.58 -10.30
CA ARG A 121 18.80 -5.96 -10.91
C ARG A 121 19.34 -4.86 -10.01
N GLY A 122 20.53 -4.34 -10.32
CA GLY A 122 21.12 -3.19 -9.64
C GLY A 122 22.21 -3.58 -8.65
N SER A 123 22.35 -2.78 -7.60
CA SER A 123 23.39 -2.92 -6.58
C SER A 123 22.76 -3.10 -5.21
N GLU A 124 23.52 -3.58 -4.23
CA GLU A 124 23.02 -3.76 -2.86
C GLU A 124 22.46 -2.48 -2.24
N ARG A 125 22.88 -1.27 -2.65
CA ARG A 125 22.31 -0.02 -2.12
C ARG A 125 21.08 0.48 -2.87
N ARG A 126 20.85 -0.04 -4.07
CA ARG A 126 19.73 0.33 -4.94
C ARG A 126 19.40 -0.86 -5.83
N LEU A 127 18.31 -1.53 -5.49
CA LEU A 127 17.80 -2.65 -6.27
C LEU A 127 16.65 -2.17 -7.16
N ILE A 128 16.55 -2.75 -8.34
CA ILE A 128 15.44 -2.57 -9.27
C ILE A 128 14.73 -3.91 -9.34
N LEU A 129 13.49 -3.94 -8.86
CA LEU A 129 12.61 -5.08 -8.91
C LEU A 129 11.74 -4.94 -10.14
N HIS A 130 12.04 -5.70 -11.19
CA HIS A 130 11.35 -5.60 -12.48
C HIS A 130 10.48 -6.82 -12.72
N ASP A 131 9.35 -6.59 -13.37
CA ASP A 131 8.46 -7.65 -13.84
C ASP A 131 9.10 -8.39 -15.03
N ALA A 132 9.07 -9.71 -15.02
CA ALA A 132 9.71 -10.53 -16.06
C ALA A 132 8.99 -10.49 -17.42
N VAL A 133 7.72 -10.05 -17.45
CA VAL A 133 6.86 -10.08 -18.65
C VAL A 133 6.48 -8.69 -19.17
N SER A 134 6.95 -7.63 -18.53
CA SER A 134 6.72 -6.24 -18.96
C SER A 134 7.89 -5.32 -18.62
N SER A 135 7.76 -4.03 -18.92
CA SER A 135 8.71 -3.00 -18.53
C SER A 135 8.47 -2.45 -17.12
N ALA A 136 7.44 -2.93 -16.42
CA ALA A 136 7.09 -2.45 -15.10
C ALA A 136 8.19 -2.77 -14.08
N HIS A 137 8.48 -1.83 -13.19
CA HIS A 137 9.47 -2.01 -12.13
C HIS A 137 9.24 -1.08 -10.94
N VAL A 138 9.81 -1.45 -9.81
CA VAL A 138 9.99 -0.58 -8.64
C VAL A 138 11.45 -0.51 -8.27
N THR A 139 11.95 0.69 -7.99
CA THR A 139 13.29 0.88 -7.44
C THR A 139 13.16 0.87 -5.92
N VAL A 140 14.05 0.17 -5.21
CA VAL A 140 14.03 0.12 -3.74
C VAL A 140 15.39 0.53 -3.16
N THR A 141 15.34 1.32 -2.10
CA THR A 141 16.51 1.81 -1.34
C THR A 141 16.21 1.78 0.16
N ARG A 142 17.21 1.56 1.01
CA ARG A 142 17.07 1.61 2.47
C ARG A 142 17.10 3.06 2.97
N ALA A 143 16.26 3.43 3.94
CA ALA A 143 16.18 4.80 4.47
C ALA A 143 17.49 5.34 5.04
N ASN A 144 18.29 4.50 5.71
CA ASN A 144 19.61 4.89 6.23
C ASN A 144 20.74 4.85 5.17
N GLY A 145 20.43 4.57 3.90
CA GLY A 145 21.42 4.44 2.82
C GLY A 145 22.31 3.19 2.87
N GLY A 146 22.03 2.26 3.80
CA GLY A 146 22.73 0.99 3.94
C GLY A 146 22.45 0.02 2.79
N SER A 147 23.15 -1.11 2.80
CA SER A 147 22.91 -2.20 1.85
C SER A 147 21.59 -2.92 2.14
N LEU A 148 21.02 -3.48 1.09
CA LEU A 148 19.86 -4.36 1.08
C LEU A 148 20.38 -5.78 0.88
N ARG A 149 19.99 -6.68 1.77
CA ARG A 149 20.36 -8.10 1.69
C ARG A 149 19.30 -8.83 0.89
N LEU A 150 19.74 -9.54 -0.15
CA LEU A 150 18.84 -10.43 -0.88
C LEU A 150 18.55 -11.68 -0.05
N PRO A 151 17.30 -12.17 -0.04
CA PRO A 151 16.90 -13.29 0.82
C PRO A 151 17.56 -14.60 0.38
N SER A 152 18.01 -15.40 1.34
CA SER A 152 18.39 -16.79 1.11
C SER A 152 17.16 -17.70 1.17
N ALA A 153 17.25 -18.86 0.52
CA ALA A 153 16.24 -19.91 0.65
C ALA A 153 16.22 -20.42 2.09
N ARG A 154 15.03 -20.52 2.69
CA ARG A 154 14.82 -21.35 3.89
C ARG A 154 14.52 -22.79 3.46
N ASP A 155 14.49 -23.70 4.44
CA ASP A 155 14.14 -25.10 4.18
C ASP A 155 12.80 -25.20 3.45
N GLY A 156 12.76 -26.02 2.41
CA GLY A 156 11.56 -26.17 1.56
C GLY A 156 11.28 -25.00 0.61
N GLU A 157 12.17 -24.00 0.51
CA GLU A 157 11.99 -22.88 -0.43
C GLU A 157 12.88 -23.01 -1.68
N VAL A 158 12.32 -22.65 -2.83
CA VAL A 158 13.03 -22.49 -4.09
C VAL A 158 12.93 -21.04 -4.55
N LEU A 159 14.06 -20.34 -4.60
CA LEU A 159 14.11 -18.93 -5.01
C LEU A 159 13.84 -18.80 -6.51
N LEU A 160 12.70 -18.22 -6.88
CA LEU A 160 12.29 -18.06 -8.27
C LEU A 160 12.88 -16.77 -8.86
N TRP A 161 13.09 -15.76 -8.04
CA TRP A 161 13.69 -14.49 -8.45
C TRP A 161 15.13 -14.60 -8.99
N LYS A 162 15.85 -15.69 -8.68
CA LYS A 162 17.18 -16.01 -9.21
C LYS A 162 17.16 -16.65 -10.61
N ARG A 163 16.00 -17.10 -11.09
CA ARG A 163 15.87 -17.75 -12.39
C ARG A 163 16.18 -16.76 -13.52
N VAL A 164 16.53 -17.32 -14.69
CA VAL A 164 16.88 -16.55 -15.90
C VAL A 164 15.83 -15.46 -16.13
N PRO A 165 16.21 -14.22 -16.51
CA PRO A 165 15.31 -13.05 -16.49
C PRO A 165 14.11 -13.12 -17.43
N ARG A 166 14.00 -14.15 -18.29
CA ARG A 166 12.98 -14.23 -19.33
C ARG A 166 12.03 -15.39 -19.05
N GLY A 167 10.78 -15.03 -18.81
CA GLY A 167 9.68 -15.98 -18.66
C GLY A 167 9.32 -16.28 -17.20
N LEU A 168 8.08 -16.70 -17.05
CA LEU A 168 7.51 -17.20 -15.81
C LEU A 168 7.62 -18.73 -15.83
N SER A 169 7.83 -19.34 -14.66
CA SER A 169 7.52 -20.77 -14.51
C SER A 169 6.04 -21.02 -14.74
N ARG A 170 5.64 -22.30 -14.89
CA ARG A 170 4.22 -22.67 -14.96
C ARG A 170 3.45 -22.15 -13.75
N ASP A 171 4.01 -22.33 -12.56
CA ASP A 171 3.39 -21.90 -11.30
C ASP A 171 3.35 -20.36 -11.20
N GLU A 172 4.43 -19.66 -11.58
CA GLU A 172 4.44 -18.19 -11.61
C GLU A 172 3.42 -17.63 -12.60
N LYS A 173 3.24 -18.31 -13.73
CA LYS A 173 2.27 -17.92 -14.75
C LYS A 173 0.85 -18.08 -14.23
N GLN A 174 0.54 -19.19 -13.57
CA GLN A 174 -0.78 -19.43 -12.99
C GLN A 174 -1.12 -18.36 -11.94
N GLU A 175 -0.22 -18.11 -10.99
CA GLU A 175 -0.43 -17.10 -9.93
C GLU A 175 -0.55 -15.67 -10.50
N ALA A 176 0.25 -15.35 -11.52
CA ALA A 176 0.14 -14.07 -12.22
C ALA A 176 -1.21 -13.94 -12.97
N GLU A 177 -1.68 -15.01 -13.61
CA GLU A 177 -2.98 -15.04 -14.29
C GLU A 177 -4.12 -14.85 -13.29
N GLU A 178 -4.08 -15.54 -12.14
CA GLU A 178 -5.06 -15.41 -11.05
C GLU A 178 -5.11 -13.98 -10.48
N TRP A 179 -3.98 -13.27 -10.38
CA TRP A 179 -3.97 -11.85 -10.02
C TRP A 179 -4.60 -10.94 -11.10
N THR A 180 -4.43 -11.29 -12.37
CA THR A 180 -4.97 -10.50 -13.49
C THR A 180 -6.43 -10.76 -13.81
N ASP A 181 -6.96 -11.92 -13.46
CA ASP A 181 -8.35 -12.34 -13.68
C ASP A 181 -8.96 -12.87 -12.37
N SER A 182 -8.76 -12.11 -11.30
CA SER A 182 -9.23 -12.49 -9.97
C SER A 182 -10.75 -12.51 -9.92
N ARG A 183 -11.32 -13.71 -9.81
CA ARG A 183 -12.77 -13.89 -9.70
C ARG A 183 -13.33 -13.14 -8.50
N GLY A 184 -14.49 -12.51 -8.68
CA GLY A 184 -15.19 -11.78 -7.62
C GLY A 184 -14.73 -10.34 -7.41
N ILE A 185 -13.76 -9.85 -8.20
CA ILE A 185 -13.41 -8.42 -8.22
C ILE A 185 -14.20 -7.74 -9.33
N ASN A 186 -15.06 -6.79 -8.96
CA ASN A 186 -15.93 -6.08 -9.89
C ASN A 186 -15.14 -5.19 -10.88
N ASP A 187 -14.10 -4.51 -10.38
CA ASP A 187 -13.30 -3.58 -11.18
C ASP A 187 -11.80 -3.67 -10.81
N LEU A 188 -11.07 -4.48 -11.58
CA LEU A 188 -9.62 -4.64 -11.44
C LEU A 188 -8.85 -3.33 -11.67
N ARG A 189 -9.40 -2.40 -12.46
CA ARG A 189 -8.75 -1.09 -12.68
C ARG A 189 -8.84 -0.23 -11.43
N VAL A 190 -9.97 -0.25 -10.72
CA VAL A 190 -10.11 0.44 -9.43
C VAL A 190 -9.20 -0.19 -8.38
N ARG A 191 -9.12 -1.53 -8.33
CA ARG A 191 -8.14 -2.24 -7.49
C ARG A 191 -6.73 -1.75 -7.75
N ASP A 192 -6.28 -1.87 -9.00
CA ASP A 192 -4.92 -1.55 -9.40
C ASP A 192 -4.59 -0.07 -9.13
N LEU A 193 -5.56 0.83 -9.34
CA LEU A 193 -5.40 2.26 -9.08
C LEU A 193 -5.24 2.57 -7.59
N LEU A 194 -6.15 2.09 -6.73
CA LEU A 194 -6.16 2.47 -5.32
C LEU A 194 -5.00 1.84 -4.56
N LEU A 195 -4.69 0.56 -4.81
CA LEU A 195 -3.55 -0.09 -4.16
C LEU A 195 -2.21 0.50 -4.64
N SER A 196 -2.09 0.87 -5.92
CA SER A 196 -0.94 1.64 -6.41
C SER A 196 -0.79 2.98 -5.67
N ARG A 197 -1.90 3.68 -5.39
CA ARG A 197 -1.88 4.94 -4.63
C ARG A 197 -1.49 4.76 -3.17
N ILE A 198 -1.88 3.65 -2.52
CA ILE A 198 -1.39 3.31 -1.17
C ILE A 198 0.15 3.27 -1.18
N LEU A 199 0.73 2.59 -2.18
CA LEU A 199 2.18 2.46 -2.31
C LEU A 199 2.88 3.77 -2.70
N ARG A 200 2.27 4.56 -3.58
CA ARG A 200 2.83 5.85 -4.07
C ARG A 200 2.70 6.99 -3.07
N CYS A 201 1.83 6.88 -2.08
CA CYS A 201 1.57 7.93 -1.09
C CYS A 201 1.68 7.42 0.35
N PRO A 202 2.83 6.81 0.75
CA PRO A 202 3.00 6.23 2.08
C PRO A 202 2.76 7.26 3.19
N GLY A 203 3.19 8.51 2.98
CA GLY A 203 2.97 9.60 3.95
C GLY A 203 1.50 9.93 4.25
N LEU A 204 0.54 9.55 3.38
CA LEU A 204 -0.89 9.72 3.65
C LEU A 204 -1.42 8.59 4.55
N VAL A 205 -1.01 7.36 4.29
CA VAL A 205 -1.52 6.16 4.99
C VAL A 205 -0.77 5.89 6.29
N ASN A 206 0.52 6.18 6.36
CA ASN A 206 1.38 6.05 7.55
C ASN A 206 0.89 6.90 8.74
N ARG A 207 0.02 7.88 8.48
CA ARG A 207 -0.66 8.68 9.51
C ARG A 207 -1.42 7.82 10.51
N THR A 208 -1.97 6.69 10.06
CA THR A 208 -2.71 5.74 10.90
C THR A 208 -1.83 5.05 11.94
N ALA A 209 -0.54 4.90 11.66
CA ALA A 209 0.43 4.25 12.53
C ALA A 209 1.19 5.23 13.45
N LEU A 210 1.08 6.55 13.22
CA LEU A 210 1.88 7.56 13.93
C LEU A 210 1.86 7.44 15.47
N PRO A 211 0.73 7.17 16.15
CA PRO A 211 0.70 7.20 17.61
C PRO A 211 1.42 6.05 18.30
N HIS A 212 1.51 4.88 17.65
CA HIS A 212 2.10 3.68 18.23
C HIS A 212 3.32 3.18 17.47
N GLY A 213 3.61 3.74 16.30
CA GLY A 213 4.65 3.26 15.39
C GLY A 213 4.20 2.07 14.54
N PHE A 214 2.94 1.64 14.62
CA PHE A 214 2.38 0.55 13.83
C PHE A 214 0.86 0.66 13.71
N ALA A 215 0.32 0.01 12.68
CA ALA A 215 -1.09 -0.25 12.47
C ALA A 215 -1.23 -1.66 11.87
N ASN A 216 -2.42 -2.25 11.95
CA ASN A 216 -2.67 -3.53 11.31
C ASN A 216 -3.04 -3.27 9.84
N CYS A 217 -2.28 -3.81 8.89
CA CYS A 217 -2.59 -3.71 7.47
C CYS A 217 -2.63 -5.10 6.86
N TYR A 218 -3.77 -5.55 6.33
CA TYR A 218 -3.93 -6.92 5.84
C TYR A 218 -4.92 -6.98 4.66
N THR A 219 -5.14 -8.18 4.13
CA THR A 219 -6.02 -8.43 2.96
C THR A 219 -6.93 -9.61 3.27
N HIS A 220 -8.19 -9.59 2.86
CA HIS A 220 -9.08 -10.77 2.94
C HIS A 220 -9.02 -11.60 1.65
N HIS A 221 -8.84 -10.95 0.51
CA HIS A 221 -8.71 -11.59 -0.81
C HIS A 221 -7.83 -10.73 -1.74
N ALA A 222 -7.69 -11.13 -3.01
CA ALA A 222 -6.86 -10.44 -4.01
C ALA A 222 -7.36 -9.04 -4.44
N GLY A 223 -8.45 -8.55 -3.83
CA GLY A 223 -9.15 -7.34 -4.25
C GLY A 223 -9.25 -6.25 -3.21
N ASP A 224 -8.81 -6.52 -1.98
CA ASP A 224 -8.93 -5.57 -0.89
C ASP A 224 -7.62 -5.38 -0.12
N LEU A 225 -7.57 -4.27 0.60
CA LEU A 225 -6.55 -3.94 1.59
C LEU A 225 -7.25 -3.21 2.74
N VAL A 226 -7.07 -3.74 3.94
CA VAL A 226 -7.61 -3.20 5.18
C VAL A 226 -6.50 -2.48 5.95
N ILE A 227 -6.79 -1.29 6.44
CA ILE A 227 -5.93 -0.57 7.40
C ILE A 227 -6.74 -0.35 8.68
N GLU A 228 -6.26 -0.93 9.78
CA GLU A 228 -6.87 -0.81 11.10
C GLU A 228 -5.93 -0.15 12.10
N TRP A 229 -6.45 0.84 12.82
CA TRP A 229 -5.70 1.56 13.85
C TRP A 229 -6.59 1.93 15.03
N CYS A 230 -6.00 2.20 16.20
CA CYS A 230 -6.77 2.49 17.41
C CYS A 230 -6.66 3.95 17.89
N CYS A 231 -5.55 4.63 17.60
CA CYS A 231 -5.27 5.99 18.04
C CYS A 231 -4.87 6.89 16.88
N GLY A 232 -4.97 8.22 17.06
CA GLY A 232 -4.64 9.20 16.01
C GLY A 232 -5.88 9.64 15.24
N ASP A 233 -5.70 9.94 13.95
CA ASP A 233 -6.73 10.50 13.07
C ASP A 233 -8.05 9.71 13.17
N THR A 234 -9.17 10.41 13.14
CA THR A 234 -10.48 9.76 12.94
C THR A 234 -10.57 9.22 11.51
N VAL A 235 -11.48 8.27 11.25
CA VAL A 235 -11.72 7.79 9.87
C VAL A 235 -12.06 8.94 8.95
N GLU A 236 -12.93 9.86 9.40
CA GLU A 236 -13.31 11.02 8.60
C GLU A 236 -12.14 11.97 8.31
N THR A 237 -11.24 12.16 9.28
CA THR A 237 -10.05 13.00 9.09
C THR A 237 -9.11 12.38 8.07
N LEU A 238 -8.89 11.07 8.14
CA LEU A 238 -8.10 10.35 7.15
C LEU A 238 -8.75 10.42 5.77
N CYS A 239 -10.05 10.14 5.65
CA CYS A 239 -10.79 10.26 4.40
C CYS A 239 -10.72 11.67 3.83
N ALA A 240 -10.86 12.71 4.66
CA ALA A 240 -10.73 14.09 4.23
C ALA A 240 -9.35 14.38 3.64
N VAL A 241 -8.28 13.89 4.27
CA VAL A 241 -6.91 14.02 3.77
C VAL A 241 -6.72 13.26 2.45
N LEU A 242 -7.17 12.01 2.37
CA LEU A 242 -7.10 11.20 1.15
C LEU A 242 -7.82 11.89 -0.02
N LEU A 243 -9.05 12.35 0.20
CA LEU A 243 -9.83 13.05 -0.82
C LEU A 243 -9.21 14.40 -1.21
N ALA A 244 -8.63 15.14 -0.26
CA ALA A 244 -7.94 16.40 -0.55
C ALA A 244 -6.70 16.22 -1.42
N HIS A 245 -6.12 15.02 -1.42
CA HIS A 245 -4.99 14.61 -2.25
C HIS A 245 -5.40 13.90 -3.54
N GLY A 246 -6.71 13.79 -3.82
CA GLY A 246 -7.20 13.14 -5.05
C GLY A 246 -7.11 11.62 -5.03
N PHE A 247 -7.09 11.00 -3.84
CA PHE A 247 -6.98 9.54 -3.71
C PHE A 247 -8.14 8.77 -4.37
N ALA A 248 -9.30 9.42 -4.52
CA ALA A 248 -10.47 8.87 -5.22
C ALA A 248 -10.67 9.43 -6.64
N ASP A 249 -9.70 10.18 -7.18
CA ASP A 249 -9.75 10.63 -8.58
C ASP A 249 -9.80 9.43 -9.52
N ASP A 250 -10.54 9.51 -10.62
CA ASP A 250 -10.71 8.43 -11.62
C ASP A 250 -11.35 7.13 -11.12
N VAL A 251 -11.86 7.11 -9.88
CA VAL A 251 -12.75 6.06 -9.37
C VAL A 251 -14.18 6.44 -9.74
N PRO A 252 -15.03 5.49 -10.21
CA PRO A 252 -16.44 5.76 -10.44
C PRO A 252 -17.09 6.41 -9.21
N ARG A 253 -17.85 7.49 -9.43
CA ARG A 253 -18.43 8.32 -8.36
C ARG A 253 -19.19 7.50 -7.30
N ALA A 254 -19.93 6.49 -7.76
CA ALA A 254 -20.70 5.57 -6.90
C ALA A 254 -19.81 4.76 -5.95
N ASN A 255 -18.56 4.50 -6.35
CA ASN A 255 -17.63 3.62 -5.66
C ASN A 255 -16.51 4.40 -4.96
N ALA A 256 -16.40 5.72 -5.19
CA ALA A 256 -15.28 6.55 -4.76
C ALA A 256 -15.05 6.52 -3.23
N ILE A 257 -16.12 6.68 -2.45
CA ILE A 257 -16.08 6.58 -0.99
C ILE A 257 -17.46 6.25 -0.43
N GLU A 258 -17.48 5.39 0.57
CA GLU A 258 -18.63 5.10 1.42
C GLU A 258 -18.22 5.33 2.89
N LEU A 259 -18.90 6.27 3.56
CA LEU A 259 -18.73 6.50 5.01
C LEU A 259 -19.77 5.66 5.76
N ILE A 260 -19.33 4.54 6.33
CA ILE A 260 -20.23 3.58 7.00
C ILE A 260 -20.56 4.05 8.41
N SER A 261 -19.53 4.48 9.14
CA SER A 261 -19.67 4.97 10.50
C SER A 261 -18.51 5.89 10.86
N ARG A 262 -18.52 6.45 12.08
CA ARG A 262 -17.36 7.17 12.64
C ARG A 262 -16.09 6.31 12.76
N HIS A 263 -16.24 4.99 12.66
CA HIS A 263 -15.18 3.99 12.84
C HIS A 263 -14.82 3.24 11.56
N SER A 264 -15.54 3.44 10.45
CA SER A 264 -15.29 2.67 9.23
C SER A 264 -15.68 3.41 7.95
N ALA A 265 -14.84 3.27 6.93
CA ALA A 265 -15.09 3.77 5.59
C ALA A 265 -14.50 2.83 4.53
N HIS A 266 -15.10 2.84 3.35
CA HIS A 266 -14.61 2.11 2.18
C HIS A 266 -14.27 3.07 1.04
N LEU A 267 -13.24 2.74 0.25
CA LEU A 267 -12.93 3.39 -1.02
C LEU A 267 -12.85 2.35 -2.13
N GLY A 268 -13.36 2.70 -3.31
CA GLY A 268 -13.35 1.86 -4.50
C GLY A 268 -14.10 0.55 -4.35
N ASP A 269 -15.35 0.60 -3.89
CA ASP A 269 -16.17 -0.61 -3.70
C ASP A 269 -15.47 -1.67 -2.83
N ARG A 270 -15.04 -1.25 -1.63
CA ARG A 270 -14.31 -2.08 -0.64
C ARG A 270 -12.89 -2.49 -1.04
N THR A 271 -12.32 -1.91 -2.09
CA THR A 271 -10.90 -2.11 -2.43
C THR A 271 -9.98 -1.64 -1.30
N VAL A 272 -10.27 -0.49 -0.68
CA VAL A 272 -9.55 -0.03 0.52
C VAL A 272 -10.54 0.13 1.66
N ILE A 273 -10.30 -0.58 2.75
CA ILE A 273 -11.14 -0.61 3.94
C ILE A 273 -10.36 0.07 5.06
N LEU A 274 -10.97 1.08 5.68
CA LEU A 274 -10.38 1.85 6.75
C LEU A 274 -11.18 1.61 8.02
N ASN A 275 -10.57 1.04 9.05
CA ASN A 275 -11.22 0.80 10.34
C ASN A 275 -10.45 1.47 11.48
N ARG A 276 -11.18 2.17 12.35
CA ARG A 276 -10.62 2.74 13.57
C ARG A 276 -11.30 2.18 14.79
N HIS A 277 -10.55 1.51 15.65
CA HIS A 277 -11.07 1.01 16.92
C HIS A 277 -11.56 2.15 17.83
N GLY A 278 -12.59 1.86 18.62
CA GLY A 278 -13.21 2.82 19.55
C GLY A 278 -12.36 3.12 20.79
N SER A 279 -11.42 2.23 21.12
CA SER A 279 -10.50 2.32 22.24
C SER A 279 -9.07 1.98 21.80
N CYS A 280 -8.09 2.46 22.56
CA CYS A 280 -6.69 2.06 22.36
C CYS A 280 -6.55 0.57 22.69
N LEU A 281 -6.01 -0.21 21.73
CA LEU A 281 -5.77 -1.65 21.92
C LEU A 281 -4.44 -1.93 22.64
N TYR A 282 -3.48 -1.02 22.52
CA TYR A 282 -2.09 -1.26 22.96
C TYR A 282 -1.77 -0.59 24.29
N GLY A 283 -2.44 0.51 24.62
CA GLY A 283 -2.26 1.23 25.88
C GLY A 283 -0.79 1.55 26.15
N ARG A 284 -0.29 1.10 27.32
CA ARG A 284 1.11 1.27 27.73
C ARG A 284 2.06 0.23 27.14
N HIS A 285 1.54 -0.82 26.49
CA HIS A 285 2.32 -1.92 25.91
C HIS A 285 2.78 -1.65 24.48
N ALA A 286 2.46 -0.49 23.90
CA ALA A 286 2.83 -0.17 22.53
C ALA A 286 4.35 -0.24 22.30
N GLU A 287 5.15 0.21 23.28
CA GLU A 287 6.61 0.15 23.22
C GLU A 287 7.13 -1.30 23.27
N ASP A 288 6.60 -2.11 24.21
CA ASP A 288 6.94 -3.52 24.34
C ASP A 288 6.63 -4.31 23.04
N ILE A 289 5.49 -4.01 22.42
CA ILE A 289 5.07 -4.63 21.14
C ILE A 289 6.02 -4.22 20.02
N ALA A 290 6.35 -2.92 19.91
CA ALA A 290 7.29 -2.44 18.90
C ALA A 290 8.69 -3.05 19.07
N GLU A 291 9.15 -3.24 20.31
CA GLU A 291 10.41 -3.94 20.58
C GLU A 291 10.35 -5.42 20.19
N SER A 292 9.24 -6.10 20.50
CA SER A 292 9.02 -7.50 20.10
C SER A 292 9.04 -7.67 18.58
N ILE A 293 8.34 -6.78 17.85
CA ILE A 293 8.35 -6.78 16.38
C ILE A 293 9.77 -6.53 15.86
N ARG A 294 10.51 -5.56 16.41
CA ARG A 294 11.90 -5.26 16.01
C ARG A 294 12.82 -6.47 16.17
N LYS A 295 12.73 -7.17 17.31
CA LYS A 295 13.49 -8.41 17.54
C LYS A 295 13.18 -9.48 16.49
N GLY A 296 11.94 -9.54 16.01
CA GLY A 296 11.53 -10.43 14.92
C GLY A 296 12.22 -10.17 13.57
N TYR A 297 12.79 -8.98 13.36
CA TYR A 297 13.54 -8.64 12.14
C TYR A 297 15.06 -8.72 12.28
N GLU A 298 15.56 -8.90 13.51
CA GLU A 298 17.00 -9.05 13.77
C GLU A 298 17.48 -10.50 13.56
N SER A 299 16.55 -11.46 13.51
CA SER A 299 16.79 -12.91 13.32
C SER A 299 16.80 -13.35 11.86
#